data_AF-A0A7C4CMA9-F1
#
_entry.id   AF-A0A7C4CMA9-F1
#
_cell.length_a   1.000
_cell.length_b   1.000
_cell.length_c   1.000
_cell.angle_alpha   90.00
_cell.angle_beta   90.00
_cell.angle_gamma   90.00
#
_symmetry.space_group_name_H-M   'P 1'
#
loop_
_entity.id
_entity.type
_entity.pdbx_description
1 polymer ?
#
loop_
_entity_poly.entity_id
_entity_poly.type
_entity_poly.pdbx_seq_one_letter_code
_entity_poly.pdbx_strand_id
1 'polypeptide(L)' 'MSSITVDVIRRVVREEVRKALLEVLIELIPYVDDEEQKEIESIAGSPEDYSKEDFVDWSGS' A
#
# COMPACT_ATOMS: atom_id res chain seq x y z
N MET A 1 -15.42 8.50 -34.23
CA MET A 1 -14.36 8.49 -33.19
C MET A 1 -15.06 8.51 -31.84
N SER A 2 -14.78 7.57 -30.94
CA SER A 2 -15.30 7.61 -29.57
C SER A 2 -14.63 8.73 -28.79
N SER A 3 -15.39 9.68 -28.26
CA SER A 3 -14.86 10.72 -27.39
C SER A 3 -14.52 10.13 -26.02
N ILE A 4 -13.29 10.30 -25.57
CA ILE A 4 -12.89 9.94 -24.20
C ILE A 4 -13.53 10.96 -23.25
N THR A 5 -14.20 10.48 -22.20
CA THR A 5 -14.80 11.35 -21.19
C THR A 5 -13.76 11.79 -20.15
N VAL A 6 -13.99 12.94 -19.52
CA VAL A 6 -13.15 13.43 -18.42
C VAL A 6 -13.08 12.42 -17.26
N ASP A 7 -14.17 11.68 -17.01
CA ASP A 7 -14.19 10.67 -15.94
C ASP A 7 -13.28 9.48 -16.24
N VAL A 8 -13.21 9.04 -17.50
CA VAL A 8 -12.26 8.00 -17.92
C VAL A 8 -10.82 8.50 -17.75
N ILE A 9 -10.53 9.73 -18.16
CA ILE A 9 -9.19 10.33 -17.97
C ILE A 9 -8.85 10.41 -16.48
N ARG A 10 -9.79 10.89 -15.63
CA ARG A 10 -9.57 11.01 -14.19
C ARG A 10 -9.28 9.66 -13.54
N ARG A 11 -10.00 8.61 -13.94
CA ARG A 11 -9.78 7.25 -13.44
C ARG A 11 -8.40 6.74 -13.84
N VAL A 12 -8.04 6.84 -15.12
CA VAL A 12 -6.73 6.38 -15.61
C VAL A 12 -5.59 7.11 -14.90
N VAL A 13 -5.66 8.44 -14.83
CA VAL A 13 -4.63 9.24 -14.14
C VAL A 13 -4.52 8.84 -12.66
N ARG A 14 -5.64 8.63 -11.96
CA ARG A 14 -5.61 8.20 -10.56
C ARG A 14 -4.91 6.85 -10.38
N GLU A 15 -5.18 5.88 -11.26
CA GLU A 15 -4.56 4.56 -11.20
C GLU A 15 -3.05 4.63 -11.50
N GLU A 16 -2.64 5.38 -12.52
CA GLU A 16 -1.22 5.51 -12.86
C GLU A 16 -0.43 6.25 -11.76
N VAL A 17 -1.01 7.29 -11.17
CA VAL A 17 -0.42 7.97 -10.00
C VAL A 17 -0.35 7.04 -8.80
N ARG A 18 -1.38 6.21 -8.55
CA ARG A 18 -1.39 5.22 -7.46
C ARG A 18 -0.25 4.22 -7.63
N LYS A 19 -0.06 3.68 -8.84
CA LYS A 19 1.03 2.73 -9.14
C LYS A 19 2.39 3.36 -8.90
N ALA A 20 2.64 4.54 -9.49
CA ALA A 20 3.91 5.24 -9.31
C ALA A 20 4.22 5.54 -7.83
N LEU A 21 3.19 5.91 -7.05
CA LEU A 21 3.37 6.12 -5.62
C LEU A 21 3.71 4.82 -4.88
N LEU A 22 3.05 3.71 -5.20
CA LEU A 22 3.34 2.41 -4.59
C LEU A 22 4.75 1.93 -4.88
N GLU A 23 5.23 2.11 -6.11
CA GLU A 23 6.61 1.79 -6.49
C GLU A 23 7.61 2.58 -5.63
N VAL A 24 7.39 3.89 -5.48
CA VAL A 24 8.23 4.74 -4.61
C VAL A 24 8.15 4.30 -3.15
N LEU A 25 6.96 3.98 -2.64
CA LEU A 25 6.82 3.53 -1.26
C LEU A 25 7.58 2.22 -1.01
N ILE A 26 7.51 1.26 -1.93
CA ILE A 26 8.26 -0.01 -1.84
C ILE A 26 9.77 0.26 -1.84
N GLU A 27 10.26 1.19 -2.65
CA GLU A 27 11.68 1.58 -2.65
C GLU A 27 12.11 2.26 -1.35
N LEU A 28 11.19 2.91 -0.63
CA LEU A 28 11.45 3.56 0.67
C LEU A 28 11.36 2.57 1.85
N ILE A 29 10.77 1.40 1.62
CA ILE A 29 11.03 0.10 2.26
C ILE A 29 12.42 -0.18 2.86
N PRO A 30 12.78 0.14 4.12
CA PRO A 30 14.07 -0.35 4.63
C PRO A 30 14.08 -1.87 4.59
N TYR A 31 15.18 -2.46 4.14
CA TYR A 31 15.38 -3.89 4.31
C TYR A 31 15.44 -4.20 5.82
N VAL A 32 14.70 -5.23 6.22
CA VAL A 32 14.65 -5.74 7.59
C VAL A 32 14.99 -7.22 7.50
N ASP A 33 16.04 -7.63 8.22
CA ASP A 33 16.40 -9.05 8.28
C ASP A 33 15.55 -9.84 9.30
N ASP A 34 15.73 -11.16 9.34
CA ASP A 34 14.94 -12.04 10.21
C ASP A 34 15.16 -11.79 11.71
N GLU A 35 16.28 -11.20 12.12
CA GLU A 35 16.57 -10.86 13.52
C GLU A 35 15.90 -9.53 13.89
N GLU A 36 16.06 -8.52 13.04
CA GLU A 36 15.40 -7.22 13.19
C GLU A 36 13.87 -7.36 13.18
N GLN A 37 13.32 -8.20 12.30
CA GLN A 37 11.88 -8.45 12.23
C GLN A 37 11.35 -9.07 13.53
N LYS A 38 12.11 -9.98 14.15
CA LYS A 38 11.74 -10.56 15.46
C LYS A 38 11.81 -9.54 16.58
N GLU A 39 12.79 -8.64 16.55
CA GLU A 39 12.85 -7.54 17.52
C GLU A 39 11.62 -6.64 17.39
N ILE A 40 11.26 -6.25 16.17
CA ILE A 40 10.05 -5.46 15.87
C ILE A 40 8.81 -6.17 16.42
N GLU A 41 8.62 -7.44 16.09
CA GLU A 41 7.47 -8.23 16.56
C GLU A 41 7.44 -8.37 18.08
N SER A 42 8.59 -8.44 18.75
CA SER A 42 8.65 -8.52 20.22
C SER A 42 8.18 -7.23 20.91
N ILE A 43 8.31 -6.08 20.25
CA ILE A 43 7.97 -4.76 20.80
C ILE A 43 6.57 -4.32 20.33
N ALA A 44 6.30 -4.48 19.03
CA ALA A 44 5.10 -4.02 18.37
C ALA A 44 4.04 -5.12 18.19
N GLY A 45 4.35 -6.39 18.47
CA GLY A 45 3.47 -7.51 18.16
C GLY A 45 3.48 -7.87 16.68
N SER A 46 2.86 -9.00 16.36
CA SER A 46 2.59 -9.43 15.00
C SER A 46 1.25 -8.86 14.52
N PRO A 47 1.00 -8.74 13.21
CA PRO A 47 -0.27 -8.23 12.68
C PRO A 47 -1.51 -8.96 13.25
N GLU A 48 -1.38 -10.24 13.60
CA GLU A 48 -2.44 -11.06 14.19
C GLU A 48 -2.82 -10.62 15.62
N ASP A 49 -1.97 -9.85 16.30
CA ASP A 49 -2.22 -9.34 17.65
C ASP A 49 -3.15 -8.11 17.66
N TYR A 50 -3.41 -7.50 16.50
CA TYR A 50 -4.24 -6.31 16.35
C TYR A 50 -5.70 -6.65 16.03
N SER A 51 -6.63 -5.78 16.46
CA SER A 51 -8.05 -5.95 16.16
C SER A 51 -8.32 -5.64 14.68
N LYS A 52 -9.37 -6.22 14.10
CA LYS A 52 -9.69 -5.96 12.68
C LYS A 52 -10.02 -4.50 12.41
N GLU A 53 -10.54 -3.82 13.43
CA GLU A 53 -10.90 -2.41 13.42
C GLU A 53 -9.67 -1.49 13.35
N ASP A 54 -8.48 -1.99 13.70
CA ASP A 54 -7.21 -1.28 13.59
C ASP A 54 -6.66 -1.28 12.16
N PHE A 55 -7.18 -2.16 11.30
CA PHE A 55 -6.79 -2.24 9.90
C PHE A 55 -7.72 -1.44 9.00
N VAL A 56 -7.13 -0.82 7.96
CA VAL A 56 -7.90 -0.21 6.88
C VAL A 56 -8.05 -1.23 5.76
N ASP A 57 -9.29 -1.56 5.41
CA ASP A 57 -9.58 -2.38 4.23
C ASP A 57 -9.05 -1.70 2.98
N TRP A 58 -7.92 -2.19 2.50
CA TRP A 58 -7.31 -1.73 1.26
C TRP A 58 -8.10 -2.28 0.07
N SER A 59 -8.94 -1.44 -0.54
CA SER A 59 -9.70 -1.80 -1.76
C SER A 59 -8.87 -1.68 -3.05
N GLY A 60 -7.53 -1.67 -2.96
CA GLY A 60 -6.67 -1.46 -4.11
C GLY A 60 -6.47 -2.72 -4.93
N SER A 61 -7.25 -2.81 -6.00
CA SER A 61 -7.04 -3.63 -7.19
C SER A 61 -6.63 -2.76 -8.37
#